data_AF-A0A800BKZ6-F1
#
_entry.id   AF-A0A800BKZ6-F1
#
_cell.length_a   1.000
_cell.length_b   1.000
_cell.length_c   1.000
_cell.angle_alpha   90.00
_cell.angle_beta   90.00
_cell.angle_gamma   90.00
#
_symmetry.space_group_name_H-M   'P 1'
#
loop_
_entity.id
_entity.type
_entity.pdbx_description
1 polymer ?
#
loop_
_entity_poly.entity_id
_entity_poly.type
_entity_poly.pdbx_seq_one_letter_code
_entity_poly.pdbx_strand_id
1 'polypeptide(L)'
;MKNMLKPSVAFIFTLLSSIMAQNLQIVHMDGVYDLDNDDLVEFIAFEQDIVAMQQPIPSLLPREAGGVVSRVAYYEIDALGFPQLIWNLDTPQQIDGRIVAARITDLDGSGTAELVIAANVRIPDNPDFTQGVISVYDWIDGSFSTAPALSTALTGPQSGQAISNLDVVDLEGDGKEEVAIALTGPEAVVTVIGLSGGEERLFSEVQSFLLQDFSTSAGDVHVAGVDFDRDGLTDLFAFSPERNILRIQSFFNSGGVLSAGPNLLHRVPGMSNVLTSSLTTLNWNSDDTDDVLIPFQSGHVISLTMIDQKIEVAELGIEAGPLSDLKHADFNQDGLTDLLLISGQQGIVTASYGTRMDTPRLNEYFSIAAGEGTEGPQIFSVIPEIVDGIYLGTVIAGGWTGQQSEIFYFELGSIPEYPEEILVDTYIPQTQMEEIVEEMPIVPPTEGQPLPLGILPTYVLPVNQTFAYTIPEEDDREFFSFRWVDAPPRGMYFHYETKSIEWVPDEMQLGAYQLSFLLKMKVGETVDIITTDEEGVVTYQVVPELATIESRFWIYVNDPPLIVSSPGETEFVAGDPFIYQVYVTDNNEDALIRYTLEKAPEGMTIEQDGLLRWQTEASHIDIYDVRIVT
;
A
#
# COMPACT_ATOMS: atom_id res chain seq x y z
N MET A 1 -29.64 -52.13 22.44
CA MET A 1 -31.08 -51.83 22.20
C MET A 1 -31.20 -50.32 22.08
N LYS A 2 -31.86 -49.87 21.01
CA LYS A 2 -32.05 -48.47 20.59
C LYS A 2 -32.63 -47.57 21.69
N ASN A 3 -32.20 -46.30 21.71
CA ASN A 3 -33.02 -45.07 21.63
C ASN A 3 -32.07 -43.85 21.76
N MET A 4 -31.83 -43.10 20.68
CA MET A 4 -32.53 -41.84 20.31
C MET A 4 -32.54 -40.80 21.43
N LEU A 5 -31.73 -39.74 21.29
CA LEU A 5 -32.04 -38.37 21.72
C LEU A 5 -31.32 -37.39 20.77
N LYS A 6 -32.12 -36.39 20.37
CA LYS A 6 -32.04 -35.34 19.34
C LYS A 6 -30.70 -34.58 19.20
N PRO A 7 -30.40 -33.98 18.04
CA PRO A 7 -29.41 -32.92 17.96
C PRO A 7 -29.97 -31.68 18.67
N SER A 8 -29.19 -31.13 19.60
CA SER A 8 -29.43 -29.79 20.13
C SER A 8 -29.01 -28.81 19.05
N VAL A 9 -29.97 -28.00 18.60
CA VAL A 9 -29.72 -26.82 17.76
C VAL A 9 -28.87 -25.86 18.59
N ALA A 10 -27.63 -25.62 18.16
CA ALA A 10 -26.88 -24.47 18.62
C ALA A 10 -27.51 -23.25 17.96
N PHE A 11 -28.15 -22.40 18.76
CA PHE A 11 -28.53 -21.07 18.34
C PHE A 11 -27.25 -20.24 18.27
N ILE A 12 -26.81 -19.93 17.04
CA ILE A 12 -25.88 -18.85 16.79
C ILE A 12 -26.68 -17.57 17.03
N PHE A 13 -26.35 -16.82 18.07
CA PHE A 13 -26.81 -15.45 18.24
C PHE A 13 -25.85 -14.56 17.47
N THR A 14 -26.15 -14.30 16.21
CA THR A 14 -25.65 -13.12 15.50
C THR A 14 -26.48 -11.93 15.95
N LEU A 15 -25.92 -11.05 16.77
CA LEU A 15 -26.50 -9.72 16.96
C LEU A 15 -26.10 -8.88 15.74
N LEU A 16 -27.04 -8.70 14.82
CA LEU A 16 -26.92 -7.72 13.74
C LEU A 16 -27.08 -6.32 14.35
N SER A 17 -25.98 -5.58 14.42
CA SER A 17 -26.03 -4.13 14.51
C SER A 17 -26.58 -3.59 13.18
N SER A 18 -27.67 -2.84 13.27
CA SER A 18 -28.37 -2.26 12.14
C SER A 18 -27.62 -1.03 11.63
N ILE A 19 -26.74 -1.17 10.63
CA ILE A 19 -26.16 -0.03 9.91
C ILE A 19 -26.02 -0.37 8.43
N MET A 20 -26.30 0.60 7.56
CA MET A 20 -26.19 0.59 6.08
C MET A 20 -24.75 0.32 5.54
N ALA A 21 -23.88 -0.33 6.30
CA ALA A 21 -22.45 -0.51 6.01
C ALA A 21 -22.05 -1.96 5.68
N GLN A 22 -23.01 -2.79 5.31
CA GLN A 22 -22.71 -4.11 4.75
C GLN A 22 -22.21 -3.90 3.32
N ASN A 23 -20.90 -3.70 3.17
CA ASN A 23 -20.06 -3.83 1.97
C ASN A 23 -18.71 -3.10 2.11
N LEU A 24 -18.46 -2.38 3.22
CA LEU A 24 -17.21 -1.64 3.41
C LEU A 24 -16.09 -2.58 3.83
N GLN A 25 -14.97 -2.53 3.11
CA GLN A 25 -13.71 -3.18 3.45
C GLN A 25 -12.91 -2.29 4.39
N ILE A 26 -12.41 -2.83 5.50
CA ILE A 26 -11.38 -2.17 6.30
C ILE A 26 -10.08 -2.12 5.48
N VAL A 27 -9.65 -0.93 5.12
CA VAL A 27 -8.43 -0.71 4.31
C VAL A 27 -7.26 -0.22 5.15
N HIS A 28 -7.52 0.33 6.33
CA HIS A 28 -6.50 0.77 7.27
C HIS A 28 -7.06 0.81 8.70
N MET A 29 -6.23 0.44 9.66
CA MET A 29 -6.48 0.53 11.09
C MET A 29 -5.31 1.22 11.76
N ASP A 30 -5.60 2.03 12.78
CA ASP A 30 -4.60 2.80 13.47
C ASP A 30 -4.83 2.94 14.97
N GLY A 31 -3.72 2.89 15.70
CA GLY A 31 -3.59 3.09 17.14
C GLY A 31 -3.99 1.93 18.05
N VAL A 32 -3.54 2.01 19.29
CA VAL A 32 -3.95 1.22 20.45
C VAL A 32 -4.14 2.26 21.55
N TYR A 33 -5.35 2.78 21.66
CA TYR A 33 -5.68 3.85 22.59
C TYR A 33 -6.43 3.32 23.81
N ASP A 34 -6.42 4.15 24.86
CA ASP A 34 -7.26 4.05 26.06
C ASP A 34 -7.66 5.49 26.48
N LEU A 35 -8.48 6.13 25.64
CA LEU A 35 -8.89 7.54 25.73
C LEU A 35 -9.82 7.80 26.91
N ASP A 36 -10.64 6.84 27.34
CA ASP A 36 -11.47 6.96 28.54
C ASP A 36 -10.83 6.39 29.82
N ASN A 37 -9.65 5.79 29.72
CA ASN A 37 -8.86 5.24 30.84
C ASN A 37 -9.57 4.08 31.54
N ASP A 38 -10.12 3.15 30.76
CA ASP A 38 -10.82 1.96 31.24
C ASP A 38 -10.05 0.64 30.99
N ASP A 39 -8.80 0.74 30.50
CA ASP A 39 -7.88 -0.33 30.15
C ASP A 39 -8.37 -1.23 28.98
N LEU A 40 -9.38 -0.81 28.22
CA LEU A 40 -9.81 -1.49 26.99
C LEU A 40 -9.10 -0.92 25.75
N VAL A 41 -8.86 -1.78 24.77
CA VAL A 41 -8.18 -1.37 23.53
C VAL A 41 -9.15 -0.68 22.60
N GLU A 42 -8.78 0.53 22.19
CA GLU A 42 -9.53 1.33 21.23
C GLU A 42 -8.69 1.64 19.98
N PHE A 43 -9.36 1.80 18.84
CA PHE A 43 -8.68 2.10 17.58
C PHE A 43 -9.58 2.78 16.57
N ILE A 44 -8.96 3.39 15.56
CA ILE A 44 -9.65 3.92 14.38
C ILE A 44 -9.52 2.96 13.21
N ALA A 45 -10.60 2.78 12.46
CA ALA A 45 -10.61 2.08 11.18
C ALA A 45 -11.09 2.99 10.05
N PHE A 46 -10.44 2.87 8.90
CA PHE A 46 -10.90 3.41 7.62
C PHE A 46 -11.51 2.27 6.82
N GLU A 47 -12.78 2.43 6.49
CA GLU A 47 -13.55 1.46 5.74
C GLU A 47 -14.00 2.07 4.41
N GLN A 48 -13.95 1.31 3.32
CA GLN A 48 -14.27 1.80 1.99
C GLN A 48 -15.11 0.80 1.21
N ASP A 49 -16.08 1.31 0.45
CA ASP A 49 -16.85 0.51 -0.50
C ASP A 49 -16.03 0.31 -1.77
N ILE A 50 -15.53 -0.91 -1.94
CA ILE A 50 -14.78 -1.30 -3.13
C ILE A 50 -15.67 -1.21 -4.39
N VAL A 51 -16.99 -1.35 -4.26
CA VAL A 51 -17.97 -1.37 -5.36
C VAL A 51 -18.32 0.04 -5.86
N ALA A 52 -18.40 1.03 -4.97
CA ALA A 52 -18.73 2.42 -5.34
C ALA A 52 -17.60 3.16 -6.08
N MET A 53 -16.36 2.65 -6.05
CA MET A 53 -15.24 3.18 -6.84
C MET A 53 -15.36 2.93 -8.36
N GLN A 54 -16.42 2.25 -8.82
CA GLN A 54 -16.39 1.50 -10.08
C GLN A 54 -17.31 1.99 -11.21
N GLN A 55 -17.98 3.14 -11.10
CA GLN A 55 -19.03 3.55 -12.06
C GLN A 55 -18.73 4.86 -12.81
N PRO A 56 -18.56 4.85 -14.16
CA PRO A 56 -18.95 5.96 -15.02
C PRO A 56 -20.30 5.64 -15.68
N ILE A 57 -21.44 5.83 -14.99
CA ILE A 57 -22.72 5.26 -15.47
C ILE A 57 -23.79 6.26 -15.93
N PRO A 58 -24.57 5.90 -16.98
CA PRO A 58 -25.53 6.78 -17.63
C PRO A 58 -26.72 7.11 -16.73
N SER A 59 -27.27 8.30 -17.00
CA SER A 59 -28.53 8.84 -16.51
C SER A 59 -29.62 7.78 -16.33
N LEU A 60 -30.13 7.55 -15.11
CA LEU A 60 -31.56 7.30 -14.79
C LEU A 60 -31.86 7.00 -13.30
N LEU A 61 -31.04 7.43 -12.34
CA LEU A 61 -31.44 7.57 -10.92
C LEU A 61 -31.14 9.00 -10.41
N PRO A 62 -31.94 9.57 -9.49
CA PRO A 62 -31.77 10.95 -9.03
C PRO A 62 -30.46 11.14 -8.26
N ARG A 63 -29.65 12.09 -8.72
CA ARG A 63 -28.37 12.55 -8.15
C ARG A 63 -28.58 13.34 -6.85
N GLU A 64 -28.42 12.75 -5.68
CA GLU A 64 -28.32 13.58 -4.45
C GLU A 64 -27.15 13.25 -3.50
N ALA A 65 -26.36 12.19 -3.72
CA ALA A 65 -25.14 11.98 -2.95
C ALA A 65 -24.08 11.23 -3.78
N GLY A 66 -23.25 11.97 -4.52
CA GLY A 66 -22.26 11.39 -5.40
C GLY A 66 -20.89 11.37 -4.72
N GLY A 67 -20.51 10.28 -4.05
CA GLY A 67 -19.19 10.12 -3.42
C GLY A 67 -18.78 8.65 -3.33
N VAL A 68 -17.48 8.38 -3.16
CA VAL A 68 -17.01 7.06 -2.69
C VAL A 68 -17.64 6.86 -1.32
N VAL A 69 -18.31 5.73 -1.09
CA VAL A 69 -18.84 5.40 0.23
C VAL A 69 -17.64 4.97 1.08
N SER A 70 -17.31 5.79 2.08
CA SER A 70 -16.21 5.55 3.01
C SER A 70 -16.67 5.87 4.42
N ARG A 71 -16.03 5.24 5.39
CA ARG A 71 -16.29 5.41 6.81
C ARG A 71 -14.98 5.59 7.55
N VAL A 72 -14.93 6.57 8.44
CA VAL A 72 -14.02 6.55 9.58
C VAL A 72 -14.82 6.03 10.75
N ALA A 73 -14.35 4.96 11.38
CA ALA A 73 -14.99 4.32 12.51
C ALA A 73 -14.03 4.32 13.69
N TYR A 74 -14.59 4.53 14.88
CA TYR A 74 -13.89 4.38 16.15
C TYR A 74 -14.50 3.19 16.89
N TYR A 75 -13.64 2.23 17.20
CA TYR A 75 -14.00 0.99 17.84
C TYR A 75 -13.33 0.88 19.22
N GLU A 76 -14.07 0.32 20.17
CA GLU A 76 -13.56 -0.12 21.47
C GLU A 76 -13.76 -1.63 21.56
N ILE A 77 -12.77 -2.34 22.07
CA ILE A 77 -12.86 -3.77 22.31
C ILE A 77 -13.46 -4.00 23.69
N ASP A 78 -14.65 -4.58 23.75
CA ASP A 78 -15.28 -4.85 25.04
C ASP A 78 -14.50 -5.89 25.87
N ALA A 79 -14.83 -6.02 27.15
CA ALA A 79 -14.22 -6.99 28.06
C ALA A 79 -14.42 -8.47 27.65
N LEU A 80 -15.23 -8.74 26.61
CA LEU A 80 -15.40 -10.06 26.01
C LEU A 80 -14.58 -10.23 24.71
N GLY A 81 -13.74 -9.26 24.36
CA GLY A 81 -12.89 -9.26 23.17
C GLY A 81 -13.62 -8.91 21.87
N PHE A 82 -14.87 -8.43 21.93
CA PHE A 82 -15.63 -8.08 20.73
C PHE A 82 -15.52 -6.58 20.41
N PRO A 83 -15.22 -6.21 19.16
CA PRO A 83 -15.16 -4.81 18.75
C PRO A 83 -16.56 -4.20 18.74
N GLN A 84 -16.71 -3.09 19.44
CA GLN A 84 -17.92 -2.29 19.52
C GLN A 84 -17.72 -0.99 18.74
N LEU A 85 -18.61 -0.70 17.79
CA LEU A 85 -18.59 0.58 17.08
C LEU A 85 -19.14 1.67 18.00
N ILE A 86 -18.28 2.58 18.45
CA ILE A 86 -18.63 3.66 19.37
C ILE A 86 -18.95 4.96 18.62
N TRP A 87 -18.22 5.25 17.55
CA TRP A 87 -18.43 6.46 16.74
C TRP A 87 -18.11 6.22 15.27
N ASN A 88 -18.79 6.94 14.36
CA ASN A 88 -18.46 6.90 12.94
C ASN A 88 -18.80 8.20 12.18
N LEU A 89 -18.11 8.37 11.06
CA LEU A 89 -18.38 9.39 10.05
C LEU A 89 -18.42 8.78 8.66
N ASP A 90 -19.56 8.92 7.98
CA ASP A 90 -19.87 8.31 6.70
C ASP A 90 -19.90 9.31 5.55
N THR A 91 -19.26 8.96 4.44
CA THR A 91 -19.46 9.60 3.13
C THR A 91 -20.41 8.76 2.27
N PRO A 92 -21.25 9.38 1.42
CA PRO A 92 -21.47 10.82 1.27
C PRO A 92 -22.46 11.43 2.29
N GLN A 93 -22.91 10.68 3.30
CA GLN A 93 -24.03 11.10 4.16
C GLN A 93 -23.73 12.36 4.99
N GLN A 94 -22.56 12.40 5.63
CA GLN A 94 -22.13 13.51 6.49
C GLN A 94 -21.12 14.42 5.79
N ILE A 95 -20.31 13.88 4.86
CA ILE A 95 -19.40 14.66 4.00
C ILE A 95 -19.60 14.25 2.55
N ASP A 96 -20.02 15.20 1.70
CA ASP A 96 -20.07 15.01 0.25
C ASP A 96 -18.66 15.18 -0.36
N GLY A 97 -17.86 14.12 -0.33
CA GLY A 97 -16.45 14.18 -0.71
C GLY A 97 -15.70 12.87 -0.48
N ARG A 98 -14.37 12.96 -0.38
CA ARG A 98 -13.49 11.85 -0.02
C ARG A 98 -12.76 12.19 1.28
N ILE A 99 -12.84 11.33 2.28
CA ILE A 99 -11.99 11.43 3.47
C ILE A 99 -10.56 11.03 3.07
N VAL A 100 -9.58 11.86 3.44
CA VAL A 100 -8.17 11.66 3.12
C VAL A 100 -7.42 11.05 4.29
N ALA A 101 -7.68 11.57 5.50
CA ALA A 101 -7.02 11.11 6.71
C ALA A 101 -7.88 11.42 7.94
N ALA A 102 -7.61 10.67 9.00
CA ALA A 102 -8.11 10.85 10.35
C ALA A 102 -6.98 10.54 11.33
N ARG A 103 -6.80 11.37 12.35
CA ARG A 103 -5.76 11.24 13.38
C ARG A 103 -6.32 11.62 14.73
N ILE A 104 -5.93 10.89 15.77
CA ILE A 104 -6.13 11.28 17.16
C ILE A 104 -4.88 12.03 17.60
N THR A 105 -5.05 13.24 18.13
CA THR A 105 -3.94 14.16 18.42
C THR A 105 -4.37 15.21 19.46
N ASP A 106 -3.44 15.67 20.29
CA ASP A 106 -3.66 16.73 21.29
C ASP A 106 -3.29 18.10 20.72
N LEU A 107 -4.24 18.70 19.98
CA LEU A 107 -3.99 19.97 19.28
C LEU A 107 -3.91 21.18 20.20
N ASP A 108 -4.44 21.06 21.42
CA ASP A 108 -4.53 22.16 22.38
C ASP A 108 -3.60 22.00 23.60
N GLY A 109 -2.92 20.85 23.71
CA GLY A 109 -1.96 20.54 24.77
C GLY A 109 -2.65 20.28 26.11
N SER A 110 -3.92 19.88 26.09
CA SER A 110 -4.72 19.63 27.30
C SER A 110 -4.45 18.28 27.94
N GLY A 111 -3.79 17.37 27.22
CA GLY A 111 -3.65 15.95 27.52
C GLY A 111 -4.87 15.11 27.16
N THR A 112 -5.93 15.71 26.59
CA THR A 112 -7.09 14.99 26.05
C THR A 112 -7.05 15.09 24.54
N ALA A 113 -6.88 13.97 23.86
CA ALA A 113 -6.76 13.96 22.41
C ALA A 113 -8.10 14.26 21.72
N GLU A 114 -8.02 14.86 20.54
CA GLU A 114 -9.13 15.12 19.64
C GLU A 114 -9.00 14.36 18.34
N LEU A 115 -10.13 14.16 17.64
CA LEU A 115 -10.14 13.54 16.33
C LEU A 115 -10.11 14.60 15.23
N VAL A 116 -9.02 14.62 14.49
CA VAL A 116 -8.82 15.46 13.31
C VAL A 116 -9.18 14.66 12.07
N ILE A 117 -10.05 15.21 11.22
CA ILE A 117 -10.45 14.61 9.94
C ILE A 117 -10.17 15.59 8.82
N ALA A 118 -9.42 15.14 7.82
CA ALA A 118 -9.19 15.86 6.58
C ALA A 118 -9.95 15.21 5.43
N ALA A 119 -10.64 16.03 4.63
CA ALA A 119 -11.43 15.58 3.50
C ALA A 119 -11.33 16.54 2.32
N ASN A 120 -11.43 15.98 1.10
CA ASN A 120 -11.64 16.75 -0.12
C ASN A 120 -13.13 16.77 -0.45
N VAL A 121 -13.78 17.90 -0.12
CA VAL A 121 -15.23 18.09 -0.19
C VAL A 121 -15.62 18.66 -1.55
N ARG A 122 -16.66 18.11 -2.19
CA ARG A 122 -17.17 18.62 -3.47
C ARG A 122 -17.81 19.99 -3.29
N ILE A 123 -17.65 20.83 -4.30
CA ILE A 123 -18.25 22.15 -4.30
C ILE A 123 -19.61 22.08 -5.00
N PRO A 124 -20.74 22.39 -4.32
CA PRO A 124 -22.08 22.20 -4.87
C PRO A 124 -22.31 22.92 -6.21
N ASP A 125 -21.78 24.14 -6.33
CA ASP A 125 -21.94 24.97 -7.54
C ASP A 125 -20.92 24.62 -8.65
N ASN A 126 -19.91 23.80 -8.36
CA ASN A 126 -18.87 23.41 -9.30
C ASN A 126 -18.27 22.03 -8.94
N PRO A 127 -18.99 20.93 -9.25
CA PRO A 127 -18.64 19.59 -8.75
C PRO A 127 -17.36 19.01 -9.36
N ASP A 128 -16.78 19.66 -10.37
CA ASP A 128 -15.49 19.29 -10.95
C ASP A 128 -14.30 19.68 -10.04
N PHE A 129 -14.56 20.51 -9.02
CA PHE A 129 -13.57 20.94 -8.05
C PHE A 129 -13.93 20.42 -6.66
N THR A 130 -12.89 20.11 -5.91
CA THR A 130 -12.98 19.84 -4.48
C THR A 130 -12.27 20.93 -3.70
N GLN A 131 -12.66 21.07 -2.44
CA GLN A 131 -12.03 21.92 -1.46
C GLN A 131 -11.48 21.05 -0.34
N GLY A 132 -10.21 21.23 -0.02
CA GLY A 132 -9.58 20.59 1.13
C GLY A 132 -10.15 21.22 2.41
N VAL A 133 -10.74 20.41 3.27
CA VAL A 133 -11.34 20.80 4.54
C VAL A 133 -10.72 19.96 5.65
N ILE A 134 -10.39 20.60 6.76
CA ILE A 134 -10.01 19.94 8.01
C ILE A 134 -11.02 20.25 9.09
N SER A 135 -11.38 19.25 9.87
CA SER A 135 -12.38 19.31 10.92
C SER A 135 -11.85 18.66 12.20
N VAL A 136 -12.25 19.19 13.35
CA VAL A 136 -11.89 18.68 14.69
C VAL A 136 -13.16 18.24 15.39
N TYR A 137 -13.12 17.05 15.98
CA TYR A 137 -14.19 16.49 16.81
C TYR A 137 -13.64 16.28 18.22
N ASP A 138 -14.27 16.93 19.20
CA ASP A 138 -13.82 16.87 20.59
C ASP A 138 -14.20 15.53 21.21
N TRP A 139 -13.37 15.04 22.13
CA TRP A 139 -13.71 13.90 22.99
C TRP A 139 -14.67 14.34 24.11
N ILE A 140 -15.84 13.71 24.17
CA ILE A 140 -16.93 14.06 25.10
C ILE A 140 -17.61 12.78 25.60
N ASP A 141 -17.56 12.56 26.91
CA ASP A 141 -18.31 11.49 27.60
C ASP A 141 -18.09 10.07 27.00
N GLY A 142 -16.84 9.72 26.67
CA GLY A 142 -16.48 8.38 26.14
C GLY A 142 -16.71 8.20 24.63
N SER A 143 -16.84 9.29 23.88
CA SER A 143 -16.99 9.27 22.42
C SER A 143 -16.58 10.60 21.79
N PHE A 144 -16.39 10.64 20.47
CA PHE A 144 -16.20 11.90 19.76
C PHE A 144 -17.53 12.63 19.51
N SER A 145 -17.48 13.96 19.40
CA SER A 145 -18.67 14.77 19.08
C SER A 145 -19.32 14.34 17.76
N THR A 146 -20.66 14.45 17.65
CA THR A 146 -21.38 14.06 16.41
C THR A 146 -21.28 15.11 15.29
N ALA A 147 -20.92 16.34 15.64
CA ALA A 147 -20.64 17.44 14.73
C ALA A 147 -19.26 18.02 15.06
N PRO A 148 -18.52 18.53 14.06
CA PRO A 148 -17.20 19.07 14.30
C PRO A 148 -17.27 20.33 15.17
N ALA A 149 -16.39 20.40 16.18
CA ALA A 149 -16.20 21.56 17.03
C ALA A 149 -15.56 22.72 16.26
N LEU A 150 -14.69 22.39 15.31
CA LEU A 150 -14.06 23.34 14.38
C LEU A 150 -14.01 22.71 12.98
N SER A 151 -14.29 23.50 11.94
CA SER A 151 -14.09 23.08 10.55
C SER A 151 -13.62 24.26 9.72
N THR A 152 -12.55 24.08 8.95
CA THR A 152 -11.97 25.12 8.10
C THR A 152 -11.61 24.59 6.73
N ALA A 153 -11.76 25.43 5.72
CA ALA A 153 -11.25 25.16 4.38
C ALA A 153 -9.78 25.58 4.28
N LEU A 154 -8.94 24.65 3.85
CA LEU A 154 -7.50 24.85 3.64
C LEU A 154 -7.18 25.34 2.24
N THR A 155 -7.97 24.94 1.25
CA THR A 155 -7.77 25.34 -0.14
C THR A 155 -8.85 26.30 -0.62
N GLY A 156 -8.52 27.13 -1.61
CA GLY A 156 -9.51 27.98 -2.27
C GLY A 156 -10.47 27.13 -3.13
N PRO A 157 -11.75 27.50 -3.28
CA PRO A 157 -12.75 26.72 -4.01
C PRO A 157 -12.48 26.56 -5.52
N GLN A 158 -11.50 27.29 -6.07
CA GLN A 158 -11.10 27.19 -7.48
C GLN A 158 -9.57 27.00 -7.61
N SER A 159 -8.90 26.67 -6.52
CA SER A 159 -7.44 26.46 -6.50
C SER A 159 -7.02 25.25 -7.34
N GLY A 160 -7.91 24.25 -7.46
CA GLY A 160 -7.56 22.94 -8.00
C GLY A 160 -6.61 22.16 -7.09
N GLN A 161 -6.40 22.62 -5.86
CA GLN A 161 -5.62 21.91 -4.86
C GLN A 161 -6.50 20.99 -4.02
N ALA A 162 -5.97 19.81 -3.73
CA ALA A 162 -6.58 18.78 -2.90
C ALA A 162 -5.58 18.33 -1.82
N ILE A 163 -6.10 17.95 -0.66
CA ILE A 163 -5.30 17.32 0.38
C ILE A 163 -4.92 15.92 -0.09
N SER A 164 -3.63 15.63 -0.09
CA SER A 164 -3.08 14.31 -0.43
C SER A 164 -2.80 13.50 0.83
N ASN A 165 -2.21 14.12 1.86
CA ASN A 165 -2.11 13.55 3.20
C ASN A 165 -1.87 14.62 4.27
N LEU A 166 -1.84 14.15 5.52
CA LEU A 166 -1.36 14.92 6.66
C LEU A 166 -0.54 14.04 7.59
N ASP A 167 0.20 14.70 8.47
CA ASP A 167 0.90 14.10 9.59
C ASP A 167 0.78 14.99 10.83
N VAL A 168 0.89 14.39 12.01
CA VAL A 168 0.87 15.10 13.29
C VAL A 168 2.31 15.38 13.70
N VAL A 169 2.59 16.62 14.09
CA VAL A 169 3.96 17.06 14.38
C VAL A 169 3.98 17.94 15.63
N ASP A 170 5.03 17.86 16.43
CA ASP A 170 5.30 18.80 17.51
C ASP A 170 6.54 19.61 17.12
N LEU A 171 6.34 20.84 16.64
CA LEU A 171 7.44 21.65 16.12
C LEU A 171 8.24 22.31 17.25
N GLU A 172 7.63 22.57 18.40
CA GLU A 172 8.23 23.25 19.53
C GLU A 172 8.69 22.31 20.65
N GLY A 173 8.29 21.04 20.61
CA GLY A 173 8.57 20.04 21.64
C GLY A 173 7.85 20.34 22.95
N ASP A 174 6.67 21.00 22.89
CA ASP A 174 5.93 21.44 24.06
C ASP A 174 4.71 20.58 24.40
N GLY A 175 4.47 19.52 23.61
CA GLY A 175 3.36 18.57 23.75
C GLY A 175 2.03 19.08 23.21
N LYS A 176 2.00 20.29 22.63
CA LYS A 176 0.87 20.76 21.84
C LYS A 176 1.17 20.49 20.38
N GLU A 177 0.31 19.73 19.72
CA GLU A 177 0.60 19.23 18.38
C GLU A 177 0.03 20.14 17.28
N GLU A 178 0.77 20.22 16.18
CA GLU A 178 0.37 20.80 14.91
C GLU A 178 0.05 19.71 13.87
N VAL A 179 -0.54 20.14 12.75
CA VAL A 179 -0.85 19.27 11.61
C VAL A 179 -0.06 19.75 10.40
N ALA A 180 0.89 18.93 9.94
CA ALA A 180 1.56 19.10 8.66
C ALA A 180 0.69 18.50 7.54
N ILE A 181 0.48 19.25 6.45
CA ILE A 181 -0.48 18.90 5.39
C ILE A 181 0.18 19.07 4.04
N ALA A 182 0.11 18.03 3.21
CA ALA A 182 0.48 18.12 1.80
C ALA A 182 -0.75 18.44 0.94
N LEU A 183 -0.60 19.46 0.10
CA LEU A 183 -1.60 19.90 -0.86
C LEU A 183 -1.06 19.68 -2.28
N THR A 184 -1.72 18.80 -3.01
CA THR A 184 -1.41 18.51 -4.42
C THR A 184 -2.29 19.35 -5.33
N GLY A 185 -1.75 19.84 -6.43
CA GLY A 185 -2.49 20.61 -7.43
C GLY A 185 -1.56 21.39 -8.36
N PRO A 186 -2.07 22.42 -9.06
CA PRO A 186 -1.25 23.26 -9.93
C PRO A 186 -0.07 23.94 -9.22
N GLU A 187 -0.22 24.18 -7.92
CA GLU A 187 0.82 24.65 -7.02
C GLU A 187 0.90 23.69 -5.84
N ALA A 188 1.92 22.82 -5.84
CA ALA A 188 2.15 21.89 -4.75
C ALA A 188 2.64 22.64 -3.51
N VAL A 189 2.01 22.39 -2.35
CA VAL A 189 2.31 23.09 -1.09
C VAL A 189 2.43 22.09 0.05
N VAL A 190 3.37 22.31 0.96
CA VAL A 190 3.33 21.75 2.30
C VAL A 190 3.04 22.89 3.28
N THR A 191 2.02 22.73 4.10
CA THR A 191 1.61 23.72 5.10
C THR A 191 1.50 23.06 6.47
N VAL A 192 1.93 23.76 7.51
CA VAL A 192 1.74 23.37 8.90
C VAL A 192 0.76 24.33 9.53
N ILE A 193 -0.27 23.78 10.17
CA ILE A 193 -1.28 24.55 10.88
C ILE A 193 -1.33 24.11 12.34
N GLY A 194 -1.59 25.06 13.23
CA GLY A 194 -1.77 24.83 14.65
C GLY A 194 -3.08 25.44 15.15
N LEU A 195 -3.52 25.01 16.32
CA LEU A 195 -4.69 25.58 16.96
C LEU A 195 -4.34 26.86 17.74
N SER A 196 -5.08 27.95 17.52
CA SER A 196 -4.83 29.21 18.21
C SER A 196 -5.29 29.16 19.67
N GLY A 197 -4.45 29.56 20.63
CA GLY A 197 -4.80 29.63 22.06
C GLY A 197 -5.64 30.84 22.50
N GLY A 198 -6.45 31.42 21.60
CA GLY A 198 -7.31 32.58 21.87
C GLY A 198 -8.67 32.22 22.49
N GLU A 199 -9.56 33.21 22.68
CA GLU A 199 -10.94 32.95 23.16
C GLU A 199 -11.80 32.18 22.13
N GLU A 200 -11.47 32.25 20.84
CA GLU A 200 -12.09 31.46 19.77
C GLU A 200 -11.12 30.40 19.27
N ARG A 201 -11.58 29.13 19.24
CA ARG A 201 -10.85 27.98 18.69
C ARG A 201 -10.80 28.11 17.16
N LEU A 202 -9.62 28.39 16.60
CA LEU A 202 -9.39 28.58 15.16
C LEU A 202 -8.06 27.96 14.75
N PHE A 203 -7.96 27.50 13.49
CA PHE A 203 -6.69 27.13 12.91
C PHE A 203 -5.91 28.37 12.46
N SER A 204 -4.62 28.40 12.75
CA SER A 204 -3.67 29.38 12.24
C SER A 204 -2.57 28.67 11.46
N GLU A 205 -2.24 29.21 10.28
CA GLU A 205 -1.03 28.80 9.55
C GLU A 205 0.20 29.13 10.38
N VAL A 206 1.00 28.10 10.67
CA VAL A 206 2.31 28.22 11.32
C VAL A 206 3.35 28.53 10.26
N GLN A 207 3.43 27.68 9.23
CA GLN A 207 4.32 27.91 8.09
C GLN A 207 3.86 27.18 6.82
N SER A 208 4.11 27.79 5.65
CA SER A 208 3.74 27.24 4.34
C SER A 208 4.89 27.33 3.34
N PHE A 209 5.09 26.24 2.59
CA PHE A 209 6.14 26.09 1.59
C PHE A 209 5.57 25.75 0.22
N LEU A 210 5.83 26.60 -0.77
CA LEU A 210 5.53 26.30 -2.18
C LEU A 210 6.63 25.42 -2.76
N LEU A 211 6.26 24.21 -3.17
CA LEU A 211 7.14 23.21 -3.75
C LEU A 211 7.19 23.35 -5.27
N GLN A 212 7.86 24.38 -5.79
CA GLN A 212 7.88 24.71 -7.22
C GLN A 212 8.31 23.53 -8.11
N ASP A 213 9.28 22.75 -7.65
CA ASP A 213 9.80 21.60 -8.38
C ASP A 213 8.80 20.43 -8.44
N PHE A 214 7.83 20.37 -7.51
CA PHE A 214 6.79 19.36 -7.43
C PHE A 214 5.53 19.73 -8.21
N SER A 215 5.30 21.02 -8.48
CA SER A 215 4.12 21.47 -9.26
C SER A 215 4.07 20.94 -10.70
N THR A 216 5.16 20.36 -11.20
CA THR A 216 5.22 19.67 -12.50
C THR A 216 5.25 18.14 -12.38
N SER A 217 5.19 17.62 -11.15
CA SER A 217 5.13 16.20 -10.84
C SER A 217 3.87 15.58 -11.47
N ALA A 218 4.00 14.32 -11.88
CA ALA A 218 2.86 13.51 -12.30
C ALA A 218 2.17 12.79 -11.13
N GLY A 219 2.81 12.77 -9.94
CA GLY A 219 2.28 12.13 -8.74
C GLY A 219 1.83 13.14 -7.69
N ASP A 220 1.07 12.66 -6.72
CA ASP A 220 0.67 13.44 -5.55
C ASP A 220 1.89 13.78 -4.68
N VAL A 221 1.80 14.86 -3.91
CA VAL A 221 2.81 15.24 -2.93
C VAL A 221 2.40 14.71 -1.57
N HIS A 222 3.34 14.21 -0.79
CA HIS A 222 3.11 13.70 0.56
C HIS A 222 4.04 14.41 1.53
N VAL A 223 3.64 14.47 2.81
CA VAL A 223 4.44 14.98 3.93
C VAL A 223 4.59 13.91 5.00
N ALA A 224 5.74 13.86 5.66
CA ALA A 224 5.99 13.05 6.85
C ALA A 224 6.84 13.84 7.85
N GLY A 225 6.47 13.82 9.12
CA GLY A 225 7.19 14.43 10.23
C GLY A 225 8.11 13.41 10.91
N VAL A 226 9.33 13.84 11.26
CA VAL A 226 10.40 12.95 11.76
C VAL A 226 11.41 13.79 12.52
N ASP A 227 11.96 13.28 13.61
CA ASP A 227 13.02 13.96 14.37
C ASP A 227 14.39 13.40 13.93
N PHE A 228 15.03 14.03 12.94
CA PHE A 228 16.21 13.45 12.30
C PHE A 228 17.39 13.29 13.24
N ASP A 229 17.60 14.27 14.12
CA ASP A 229 18.77 14.36 15.00
C ASP A 229 18.44 14.14 16.48
N ARG A 230 17.21 13.71 16.77
CA ARG A 230 16.70 13.34 18.09
C ARG A 230 16.81 14.46 19.10
N ASP A 231 16.56 15.68 18.66
CA ASP A 231 16.57 16.86 19.52
C ASP A 231 15.21 17.11 20.21
N GLY A 232 14.20 16.31 19.89
CA GLY A 232 12.84 16.37 20.37
C GLY A 232 11.94 17.31 19.56
N LEU A 233 12.42 17.84 18.44
CA LEU A 233 11.66 18.70 17.54
C LEU A 233 11.39 18.01 16.22
N THR A 234 10.16 18.11 15.73
CA THR A 234 9.79 17.44 14.49
C THR A 234 10.32 18.20 13.26
N ASP A 235 11.18 17.57 12.46
CA ASP A 235 11.53 17.97 11.09
C ASP A 235 10.51 17.42 10.07
N LEU A 236 10.62 17.79 8.80
CA LEU A 236 9.74 17.27 7.75
C LEU A 236 10.48 16.75 6.52
N PHE A 237 9.90 15.71 5.91
CA PHE A 237 10.08 15.40 4.49
C PHE A 237 8.81 15.70 3.70
N ALA A 238 9.00 16.26 2.50
CA ALA A 238 8.01 16.25 1.44
C ALA A 238 8.50 15.39 0.28
N PHE A 239 7.65 14.53 -0.26
CA PHE A 239 8.03 13.63 -1.34
C PHE A 239 6.89 13.38 -2.33
N SER A 240 7.22 12.96 -3.55
CA SER A 240 6.25 12.66 -4.60
C SER A 240 6.71 11.48 -5.47
N PRO A 241 5.90 10.41 -5.60
CA PRO A 241 6.19 9.30 -6.49
C PRO A 241 5.87 9.65 -7.96
N GLU A 242 6.91 9.94 -8.75
CA GLU A 242 6.84 10.26 -10.18
C GLU A 242 7.16 9.02 -11.04
N ARG A 243 6.23 8.07 -11.11
CA ARG A 243 6.44 6.76 -11.76
C ARG A 243 7.62 6.01 -11.12
N ASN A 244 8.78 6.00 -11.78
CA ASN A 244 10.00 5.32 -11.32
C ASN A 244 10.98 6.28 -10.62
N ILE A 245 10.57 7.50 -10.29
CA ILE A 245 11.41 8.51 -9.65
C ILE A 245 10.70 8.99 -8.38
N LEU A 246 11.37 8.94 -7.25
CA LEU A 246 10.93 9.56 -6.01
C LEU A 246 11.60 10.94 -5.90
N ARG A 247 10.79 12.00 -5.93
CA ARG A 247 11.25 13.37 -5.64
C ARG A 247 11.11 13.64 -4.16
N ILE A 248 12.13 14.24 -3.54
CA ILE A 248 12.19 14.47 -2.10
C ILE A 248 12.73 15.87 -1.82
N GLN A 249 12.17 16.53 -0.81
CA GLN A 249 12.61 17.80 -0.23
C GLN A 249 12.56 17.67 1.29
N SER A 250 13.65 17.97 2.01
CA SER A 250 13.63 18.01 3.47
C SER A 250 13.40 19.42 4.01
N PHE A 251 12.99 19.53 5.26
CA PHE A 251 12.87 20.76 6.02
C PHE A 251 13.43 20.55 7.42
N PHE A 252 14.36 21.40 7.84
CA PHE A 252 14.97 21.35 9.16
C PHE A 252 14.26 22.28 10.13
N ASN A 253 13.88 21.78 11.29
CA ASN A 253 13.36 22.53 12.40
C ASN A 253 14.52 23.14 13.21
N SER A 254 14.29 24.34 13.72
CA SER A 254 15.21 25.03 14.62
C SER A 254 14.38 25.84 15.61
N GLY A 255 13.82 25.15 16.60
CA GLY A 255 13.01 25.73 17.67
C GLY A 255 11.66 26.27 17.18
N GLY A 256 10.87 25.43 16.50
CA GLY A 256 9.54 25.76 15.96
C GLY A 256 9.54 26.34 14.54
N VAL A 257 10.72 26.61 13.97
CA VAL A 257 10.83 27.25 12.65
C VAL A 257 11.47 26.29 11.65
N LEU A 258 10.67 25.80 10.71
CA LEU A 258 11.18 24.94 9.64
C LEU A 258 11.91 25.76 8.56
N SER A 259 12.96 25.19 7.98
CA SER A 259 13.72 25.80 6.89
C SER A 259 14.02 24.76 5.81
N ALA A 260 13.86 25.13 4.54
CA ALA A 260 14.07 24.19 3.44
C ALA A 260 15.52 23.67 3.42
N GLY A 261 15.65 22.34 3.42
CA GLY A 261 16.91 21.60 3.34
C GLY A 261 17.27 21.15 1.93
N PRO A 262 18.16 20.14 1.78
CA PRO A 262 18.46 19.53 0.49
C PRO A 262 17.23 18.94 -0.20
N ASN A 263 17.35 18.75 -1.52
CA ASN A 263 16.40 18.00 -2.33
C ASN A 263 17.10 16.88 -3.09
N LEU A 264 16.34 15.87 -3.52
CA LEU A 264 16.85 14.71 -4.21
C LEU A 264 15.82 14.16 -5.21
N LEU A 265 16.32 13.69 -6.36
CA LEU A 265 15.59 12.81 -7.27
C LEU A 265 16.24 11.43 -7.21
N HIS A 266 15.51 10.43 -6.73
CA HIS A 266 16.00 9.07 -6.61
C HIS A 266 15.21 8.15 -7.55
N ARG A 267 15.88 7.25 -8.28
CA ARG A 267 15.20 6.31 -9.17
C ARG A 267 14.81 5.06 -8.39
N VAL A 268 13.52 4.75 -8.32
CA VAL A 268 12.95 3.52 -7.75
C VAL A 268 12.14 2.83 -8.86
N PRO A 269 12.73 1.91 -9.65
CA PRO A 269 12.02 1.21 -10.72
C PRO A 269 10.85 0.38 -10.16
N GLY A 270 9.65 0.49 -10.75
CA GLY A 270 8.50 -0.32 -10.31
C GLY A 270 7.81 0.17 -9.03
N MET A 271 8.21 1.33 -8.52
CA MET A 271 7.48 2.04 -7.46
C MET A 271 6.05 2.36 -7.92
N SER A 272 5.09 2.15 -7.02
CA SER A 272 3.67 2.39 -7.24
C SER A 272 3.17 3.59 -6.42
N ASN A 273 1.88 3.65 -6.12
CA ASN A 273 1.33 4.57 -5.14
C ASN A 273 1.83 4.25 -3.72
N VAL A 274 1.99 5.32 -2.94
CA VAL A 274 2.37 5.28 -1.52
C VAL A 274 1.19 4.81 -0.69
N LEU A 275 1.44 3.95 0.30
CA LEU A 275 0.49 3.63 1.36
C LEU A 275 0.56 4.69 2.45
N THR A 276 0.00 5.85 2.15
CA THR A 276 0.10 7.05 2.97
C THR A 276 -0.29 6.84 4.44
N SER A 277 -1.35 6.07 4.70
CA SER A 277 -1.79 5.81 6.08
C SER A 277 -0.83 4.93 6.87
N SER A 278 0.05 4.21 6.19
CA SER A 278 1.04 3.30 6.77
C SER A 278 2.46 3.88 6.75
N LEU A 279 2.60 5.18 6.49
CA LEU A 279 3.87 5.89 6.72
C LEU A 279 4.22 5.75 8.21
N THR A 280 5.49 5.50 8.49
CA THR A 280 5.95 5.33 9.87
C THR A 280 7.32 5.93 10.05
N THR A 281 7.55 6.50 11.23
CA THR A 281 8.81 7.13 11.60
C THR A 281 9.39 6.41 12.79
N LEU A 282 10.62 5.92 12.61
CA LEU A 282 11.31 5.13 13.61
C LEU A 282 12.78 4.99 13.25
N ASN A 283 13.56 4.58 14.24
CA ASN A 283 14.89 4.06 14.01
C ASN A 283 14.86 2.56 13.77
N TRP A 284 14.63 2.18 12.52
CA TRP A 284 14.53 0.78 12.14
C TRP A 284 15.90 0.09 12.08
N ASN A 285 17.00 0.84 11.90
CA ASN A 285 18.35 0.31 11.71
C ASN A 285 19.23 0.41 12.99
N SER A 286 18.67 0.94 14.08
CA SER A 286 19.34 1.17 15.36
C SER A 286 20.54 2.12 15.30
N ASP A 287 20.49 3.16 14.45
CA ASP A 287 21.50 4.22 14.41
C ASP A 287 21.11 5.46 15.25
N ASP A 288 21.85 6.55 15.08
CA ASP A 288 21.66 7.79 15.86
C ASP A 288 20.55 8.70 15.29
N THR A 289 19.90 8.29 14.20
CA THR A 289 18.85 9.05 13.50
C THR A 289 17.51 8.32 13.55
N ASP A 290 16.42 9.05 13.34
CA ASP A 290 15.12 8.47 13.00
C ASP A 290 14.86 8.63 11.51
N ASP A 291 14.21 7.61 10.94
CA ASP A 291 13.96 7.50 9.51
C ASP A 291 12.47 7.58 9.20
N VAL A 292 12.15 7.95 7.96
CA VAL A 292 10.79 7.75 7.42
C VAL A 292 10.78 6.49 6.57
N LEU A 293 9.93 5.52 6.91
CA LEU A 293 9.63 4.38 6.03
C LEU A 293 8.40 4.70 5.17
N ILE A 294 8.58 4.55 3.86
CA ILE A 294 7.56 4.79 2.83
C ILE A 294 7.21 3.45 2.18
N PRO A 295 6.11 2.80 2.62
CA PRO A 295 5.60 1.61 1.97
C PRO A 295 4.81 1.95 0.70
N PHE A 296 4.95 1.11 -0.32
CA PHE A 296 4.29 1.24 -1.62
C PHE A 296 3.44 0.00 -1.93
N GLN A 297 2.31 0.19 -2.62
CA GLN A 297 1.43 -0.91 -3.07
C GLN A 297 2.17 -2.03 -3.84
N SER A 298 3.27 -1.73 -4.53
CA SER A 298 4.08 -2.69 -5.28
C SER A 298 4.95 -3.58 -4.41
N GLY A 299 5.05 -3.34 -3.10
CA GLY A 299 5.94 -4.10 -2.21
C GLY A 299 7.22 -3.37 -1.82
N HIS A 300 7.54 -2.25 -2.48
CA HIS A 300 8.71 -1.47 -2.11
C HIS A 300 8.50 -0.85 -0.74
N VAL A 301 9.55 -0.87 0.08
CA VAL A 301 9.64 -0.07 1.31
C VAL A 301 10.92 0.73 1.22
N ILE A 302 10.77 2.04 1.15
CA ILE A 302 11.88 2.99 1.02
C ILE A 302 12.09 3.69 2.35
N SER A 303 13.32 3.68 2.85
CA SER A 303 13.74 4.50 3.99
C SER A 303 14.33 5.81 3.48
N LEU A 304 13.91 6.91 4.10
CA LEU A 304 14.53 8.22 3.98
C LEU A 304 15.25 8.56 5.28
N THR A 305 16.56 8.82 5.18
CA THR A 305 17.44 9.15 6.30
C THR A 305 18.16 10.46 6.04
N MET A 306 18.48 11.20 7.09
CA MET A 306 19.32 12.40 7.01
C MET A 306 20.72 12.14 7.58
N ILE A 307 21.73 12.01 6.71
CA ILE A 307 23.13 11.79 7.10
C ILE A 307 23.99 12.95 6.58
N ASP A 308 24.76 13.58 7.47
CA ASP A 308 25.66 14.70 7.12
C ASP A 308 24.95 15.82 6.30
N GLN A 309 23.71 16.16 6.68
CA GLN A 309 22.83 17.12 5.98
C GLN A 309 22.53 16.74 4.52
N LYS A 310 22.52 15.44 4.20
CA LYS A 310 22.09 14.91 2.91
C LYS A 310 21.00 13.85 3.12
N ILE A 311 20.12 13.78 2.14
CA ILE A 311 19.10 12.74 2.06
C ILE A 311 19.77 11.47 1.55
N GLU A 312 19.74 10.42 2.35
CA GLU A 312 20.04 9.06 1.92
C GLU A 312 18.73 8.30 1.73
N VAL A 313 18.71 7.45 0.69
CA VAL A 313 17.54 6.67 0.29
C VAL A 313 17.97 5.23 0.20
N ALA A 314 17.32 4.36 0.97
CA ALA A 314 17.58 2.93 0.98
C ALA A 314 16.30 2.16 0.69
N GLU A 315 16.38 1.12 -0.14
CA GLU A 315 15.30 0.16 -0.30
C GLU A 315 15.55 -1.03 0.62
N LEU A 316 14.57 -1.38 1.45
CA LEU A 316 14.73 -2.45 2.45
C LEU A 316 14.78 -3.85 1.83
N GLY A 317 14.28 -4.01 0.59
CA GLY A 317 14.36 -5.27 -0.16
C GLY A 317 13.59 -6.44 0.48
N ILE A 318 12.55 -6.15 1.29
CA ILE A 318 11.70 -7.16 1.92
C ILE A 318 10.67 -7.65 0.90
N GLU A 319 10.62 -8.94 0.66
CA GLU A 319 9.75 -9.51 -0.39
C GLU A 319 8.36 -9.89 0.13
N ALA A 320 7.64 -8.91 0.69
CA ALA A 320 6.33 -9.13 1.32
C ALA A 320 5.15 -9.15 0.33
N GLY A 321 5.40 -9.09 -0.99
CA GLY A 321 4.36 -8.98 -2.01
C GLY A 321 3.70 -7.60 -2.07
N PRO A 322 2.54 -7.46 -2.76
CA PRO A 322 1.80 -6.20 -2.82
C PRO A 322 1.34 -5.76 -1.45
N LEU A 323 1.76 -4.59 -0.99
CA LEU A 323 1.44 -4.14 0.36
C LEU A 323 0.07 -3.49 0.43
N SER A 324 -0.60 -3.72 1.54
CA SER A 324 -1.78 -2.98 1.99
C SER A 324 -1.53 -2.26 3.31
N ASP A 325 -0.58 -2.73 4.13
CA ASP A 325 -0.21 -2.09 5.39
C ASP A 325 1.23 -2.39 5.81
N LEU A 326 1.78 -1.55 6.68
CA LEU A 326 3.08 -1.73 7.34
C LEU A 326 2.96 -1.20 8.76
N LYS A 327 3.32 -2.04 9.74
CA LYS A 327 3.39 -1.70 11.16
C LYS A 327 4.76 -2.11 11.72
N HIS A 328 5.06 -1.70 12.93
CA HIS A 328 6.31 -2.03 13.60
C HIS A 328 6.06 -2.33 15.09
N ALA A 329 6.90 -3.17 15.66
CA ALA A 329 6.92 -3.50 17.09
C ALA A 329 8.22 -4.28 17.40
N ASP A 330 8.48 -4.59 18.66
CA ASP A 330 9.49 -5.59 19.04
C ASP A 330 8.81 -6.96 19.18
N PHE A 331 8.56 -7.65 18.05
CA PHE A 331 7.77 -8.89 18.01
C PHE A 331 8.52 -10.05 18.66
N ASN A 332 9.85 -10.05 18.62
CA ASN A 332 10.68 -11.11 19.21
C ASN A 332 11.23 -10.76 20.61
N GLN A 333 10.93 -9.56 21.12
CA GLN A 333 11.32 -9.06 22.45
C GLN A 333 12.85 -8.98 22.64
N ASP A 334 13.60 -8.64 21.58
CA ASP A 334 15.07 -8.52 21.61
C ASP A 334 15.58 -7.07 21.78
N GLY A 335 14.65 -6.12 21.87
CA GLY A 335 14.89 -4.69 22.01
C GLY A 335 15.28 -4.01 20.70
N LEU A 336 14.94 -4.61 19.55
CA LEU A 336 15.06 -4.01 18.23
C LEU A 336 13.69 -3.86 17.59
N THR A 337 13.57 -2.89 16.69
CA THR A 337 12.32 -2.69 15.97
C THR A 337 12.22 -3.64 14.78
N ASP A 338 11.20 -4.48 14.83
CA ASP A 338 10.77 -5.37 13.77
C ASP A 338 9.67 -4.71 12.92
N LEU A 339 9.51 -5.18 11.70
CA LEU A 339 8.47 -4.71 10.78
C LEU A 339 7.44 -5.81 10.52
N LEU A 340 6.18 -5.44 10.43
CA LEU A 340 5.07 -6.31 10.05
C LEU A 340 4.44 -5.77 8.76
N LEU A 341 4.63 -6.49 7.67
CA LEU A 341 4.18 -6.11 6.34
C LEU A 341 2.98 -6.96 5.92
N ILE A 342 1.91 -6.31 5.48
CA ILE A 342 0.66 -6.99 5.14
C ILE A 342 0.44 -6.95 3.63
N SER A 343 0.23 -8.12 3.04
CA SER A 343 -0.25 -8.26 1.67
C SER A 343 -1.67 -8.79 1.64
N GLY A 344 -2.66 -7.88 1.70
CA GLY A 344 -4.06 -8.28 1.63
C GLY A 344 -4.46 -8.96 0.32
N GLN A 345 -3.83 -8.59 -0.80
CA GLN A 345 -4.11 -9.22 -2.10
C GLN A 345 -3.69 -10.69 -2.15
N GLN A 346 -2.65 -11.05 -1.40
CA GLN A 346 -2.16 -12.43 -1.29
C GLN A 346 -2.73 -13.17 -0.07
N GLY A 347 -3.17 -12.43 0.97
CA GLY A 347 -3.47 -13.00 2.29
C GLY A 347 -2.21 -13.44 3.02
N ILE A 348 -1.11 -12.70 2.85
CA ILE A 348 0.20 -12.97 3.46
C ILE A 348 0.54 -11.86 4.45
N VAL A 349 1.08 -12.24 5.59
CA VAL A 349 1.67 -11.38 6.61
C VAL A 349 3.15 -11.71 6.69
N THR A 350 4.02 -10.71 6.66
CA THR A 350 5.48 -10.90 6.70
C THR A 350 6.04 -10.20 7.93
N ALA A 351 6.66 -10.95 8.85
CA ALA A 351 7.45 -10.38 9.92
C ALA A 351 8.91 -10.27 9.48
N SER A 352 9.49 -9.07 9.58
CA SER A 352 10.89 -8.80 9.24
C SER A 352 11.62 -8.32 10.49
N TYR A 353 12.42 -9.21 11.07
CA TYR A 353 13.09 -8.97 12.34
C TYR A 353 14.25 -7.98 12.19
N GLY A 354 14.31 -7.01 13.09
CA GLY A 354 15.40 -6.07 13.23
C GLY A 354 16.71 -6.79 13.53
N THR A 355 17.84 -6.22 13.13
CA THR A 355 19.15 -6.79 13.45
C THR A 355 20.14 -5.70 13.84
N ARG A 356 21.09 -6.05 14.72
CA ARG A 356 22.24 -5.19 15.05
C ARG A 356 23.39 -5.54 14.12
N MET A 357 23.94 -4.54 13.43
CA MET A 357 25.01 -4.64 12.41
C MET A 357 24.51 -5.10 11.02
N ASP A 358 25.38 -5.06 10.00
CA ASP A 358 25.13 -5.39 8.57
C ASP A 358 24.65 -6.84 8.28
N THR A 359 24.01 -7.51 9.24
CA THR A 359 23.33 -8.78 9.05
C THR A 359 22.05 -8.60 8.24
N PRO A 360 21.76 -9.48 7.27
CA PRO A 360 20.47 -9.50 6.60
C PRO A 360 19.35 -9.72 7.61
N ARG A 361 18.23 -8.98 7.46
CA ARG A 361 17.01 -9.19 8.23
C ARG A 361 16.49 -10.62 8.01
N LEU A 362 15.99 -11.24 9.08
CA LEU A 362 15.26 -12.50 8.98
C LEU A 362 13.80 -12.18 8.65
N ASN A 363 13.29 -12.76 7.56
CA ASN A 363 11.90 -12.59 7.15
C ASN A 363 11.16 -13.91 7.33
N GLU A 364 10.03 -13.86 8.05
CA GLU A 364 9.10 -14.97 8.20
C GLU A 364 7.76 -14.62 7.54
N TYR A 365 7.20 -15.58 6.81
CA TYR A 365 6.00 -15.40 6.00
C TYR A 365 4.88 -16.28 6.54
N PHE A 366 3.73 -15.66 6.73
CA PHE A 366 2.56 -16.21 7.38
C PHE A 366 1.38 -16.09 6.43
N SER A 367 0.64 -17.17 6.20
CA SER A 367 -0.64 -17.10 5.50
C SER A 367 -1.76 -17.26 6.52
N ILE A 368 -2.60 -16.25 6.63
CA ILE A 368 -3.76 -16.32 7.52
C ILE A 368 -4.97 -16.67 6.65
N ALA A 369 -5.27 -17.97 6.59
CA ALA A 369 -6.51 -18.47 6.03
C ALA A 369 -7.46 -18.78 7.18
N ALA A 370 -8.36 -17.85 7.52
CA ALA A 370 -9.49 -18.17 8.38
C ALA A 370 -10.51 -19.00 7.55
N GLY A 371 -10.28 -20.32 7.48
CA GLY A 371 -11.16 -21.29 6.85
C GLY A 371 -10.48 -22.20 5.81
N GLU A 372 -11.01 -23.43 5.67
CA GLU A 372 -10.58 -24.40 4.65
C GLU A 372 -10.75 -23.83 3.22
N GLY A 373 -9.67 -23.40 2.59
CA GLY A 373 -9.61 -23.04 1.17
C GLY A 373 -9.60 -21.54 0.84
N THR A 374 -9.79 -21.19 -0.44
CA THR A 374 -9.71 -19.81 -0.98
C THR A 374 -10.88 -18.90 -0.56
N GLU A 375 -11.60 -19.23 0.51
CA GLU A 375 -12.82 -18.53 0.97
C GLU A 375 -12.64 -17.74 2.28
N GLY A 376 -11.52 -17.90 3.00
CA GLY A 376 -11.23 -17.11 4.21
C GLY A 376 -10.97 -15.62 3.95
N PRO A 377 -11.16 -14.75 4.97
CA PRO A 377 -10.91 -13.32 4.87
C PRO A 377 -9.46 -13.00 4.51
N GLN A 378 -9.28 -12.04 3.61
CA GLN A 378 -8.01 -11.42 3.29
C GLN A 378 -7.75 -10.28 4.29
N ILE A 379 -6.59 -10.26 4.95
CA ILE A 379 -6.22 -9.22 5.92
C ILE A 379 -5.61 -8.04 5.18
N PHE A 380 -6.19 -6.85 5.33
CA PHE A 380 -5.68 -5.65 4.66
C PHE A 380 -4.93 -4.71 5.59
N SER A 381 -5.26 -4.71 6.88
CA SER A 381 -4.59 -3.89 7.87
C SER A 381 -4.57 -4.58 9.22
N VAL A 382 -3.59 -4.23 10.04
CA VAL A 382 -3.39 -4.80 11.37
C VAL A 382 -2.97 -3.72 12.36
N ILE A 383 -3.14 -4.02 13.65
CA ILE A 383 -2.60 -3.24 14.75
C ILE A 383 -1.93 -4.21 15.74
N PRO A 384 -0.61 -4.12 15.94
CA PRO A 384 0.06 -4.77 17.07
C PRO A 384 -0.41 -4.15 18.39
N GLU A 385 -0.81 -4.97 19.36
CA GLU A 385 -1.20 -4.48 20.68
C GLU A 385 0.04 -4.05 21.46
N ILE A 386 0.16 -2.74 21.70
CA ILE A 386 1.31 -2.12 22.35
C ILE A 386 0.80 -1.25 23.50
N VAL A 387 1.33 -1.47 24.70
CA VAL A 387 1.03 -0.67 25.90
C VAL A 387 2.35 -0.19 26.49
N ASP A 388 2.47 1.12 26.76
CA ASP A 388 3.70 1.74 27.27
C ASP A 388 4.96 1.40 26.43
N GLY A 389 4.80 1.30 25.11
CA GLY A 389 5.88 0.95 24.18
C GLY A 389 6.27 -0.53 24.17
N ILE A 390 5.50 -1.39 24.85
CA ILE A 390 5.76 -2.83 24.94
C ILE A 390 4.69 -3.57 24.14
N TYR A 391 5.14 -4.40 23.19
CA TYR A 391 4.27 -5.30 22.45
C TYR A 391 3.80 -6.47 23.32
N LEU A 392 2.49 -6.78 23.29
CA LEU A 392 1.86 -7.76 24.19
C LEU A 392 1.75 -9.18 23.62
N GLY A 393 2.14 -9.41 22.36
CA GLY A 393 2.06 -10.73 21.70
C GLY A 393 0.81 -10.95 20.86
N THR A 394 -0.11 -9.98 20.82
CA THR A 394 -1.38 -10.05 20.08
C THR A 394 -1.43 -9.01 18.97
N VAL A 395 -2.03 -9.39 17.85
CA VAL A 395 -2.31 -8.49 16.72
C VAL A 395 -3.80 -8.50 16.41
N ILE A 396 -4.39 -7.32 16.26
CA ILE A 396 -5.76 -7.11 15.77
C ILE A 396 -5.70 -7.00 14.24
N ALA A 397 -6.56 -7.73 13.53
CA ALA A 397 -6.62 -7.74 12.07
C ALA A 397 -7.97 -7.25 11.55
N GLY A 398 -7.92 -6.36 10.56
CA GLY A 398 -9.04 -5.99 9.70
C GLY A 398 -9.01 -6.82 8.43
N GLY A 399 -9.95 -7.75 8.31
CA GLY A 399 -10.10 -8.67 7.20
C GLY A 399 -11.32 -8.38 6.32
N TRP A 400 -11.31 -8.94 5.11
CA TRP A 400 -12.41 -8.88 4.16
C TRP A 400 -12.64 -10.22 3.46
N THR A 401 -13.85 -10.77 3.58
CA THR A 401 -14.23 -12.07 2.98
C THR A 401 -14.58 -11.98 1.48
N GLY A 402 -14.61 -10.77 0.93
CA GLY A 402 -15.27 -10.52 -0.35
C GLY A 402 -16.77 -10.30 -0.22
N GLN A 403 -17.32 -10.17 0.99
CA GLN A 403 -18.73 -9.81 1.23
C GLN A 403 -18.90 -8.92 2.47
N GLN A 404 -18.15 -9.21 3.54
CA GLN A 404 -18.20 -8.45 4.78
C GLN A 404 -16.80 -8.27 5.38
N SER A 405 -16.63 -7.18 6.13
CA SER A 405 -15.43 -6.95 6.95
C SER A 405 -15.52 -7.79 8.21
N GLU A 406 -14.37 -8.27 8.66
CA GLU A 406 -14.23 -9.04 9.88
C GLU A 406 -13.05 -8.48 10.67
N ILE A 407 -13.21 -8.38 11.99
CA ILE A 407 -12.15 -8.00 12.90
C ILE A 407 -11.89 -9.19 13.80
N PHE A 408 -10.64 -9.62 13.89
CA PHE A 408 -10.23 -10.78 14.69
C PHE A 408 -8.81 -10.61 15.20
N TYR A 409 -8.39 -11.51 16.09
CA TYR A 409 -7.07 -11.50 16.73
C TYR A 409 -6.26 -12.70 16.30
N PHE A 410 -4.95 -12.54 16.28
CA PHE A 410 -4.04 -13.66 16.24
C PHE A 410 -2.80 -13.38 17.09
N GLU A 411 -2.23 -14.43 17.66
CA GLU A 411 -0.96 -14.35 18.38
C GLU A 411 0.19 -14.30 17.37
N LEU A 412 1.14 -13.40 17.59
CA LEU A 412 2.33 -13.28 16.74
C LEU A 412 3.56 -12.98 17.61
N GLY A 413 4.66 -13.69 17.34
CA GLY A 413 5.92 -13.45 18.02
C GLY A 413 5.93 -13.95 19.46
N SER A 414 6.75 -13.30 20.30
CA SER A 414 6.95 -13.65 21.70
C SER A 414 6.14 -12.74 22.62
N ILE A 415 5.60 -13.33 23.69
CA ILE A 415 4.93 -12.60 24.77
C ILE A 415 6.01 -12.13 25.76
N PRO A 416 5.94 -10.90 26.29
CA PRO A 416 6.94 -10.40 27.22
C PRO A 416 6.99 -11.17 28.55
N GLU A 417 8.19 -11.42 29.08
CA GLU A 417 8.40 -12.04 30.41
C GLU A 417 8.26 -11.01 31.55
N TYR A 418 7.03 -10.65 31.96
CA TYR A 418 6.83 -9.86 33.19
C TYR A 418 6.51 -10.72 34.41
N PRO A 419 7.01 -10.35 35.62
CA PRO A 419 6.44 -10.85 36.87
C PRO A 419 5.00 -10.35 37.01
N GLU A 420 4.11 -11.21 37.51
CA GLU A 420 2.64 -11.11 37.59
C GLU A 420 1.99 -9.81 38.16
N GLU A 421 2.73 -8.71 38.37
CA GLU A 421 2.26 -7.48 39.03
C GLU A 421 1.91 -6.30 38.08
N ILE A 422 2.07 -6.43 36.75
CA ILE A 422 1.63 -5.39 35.78
C ILE A 422 0.48 -5.88 34.88
N LEU A 423 0.15 -7.17 34.91
CA LEU A 423 -1.08 -7.68 34.31
C LEU A 423 -2.25 -7.32 35.24
N VAL A 424 -2.78 -6.10 35.10
CA VAL A 424 -4.14 -5.81 35.54
C VAL A 424 -5.06 -6.77 34.78
N ASP A 425 -6.01 -7.38 35.48
CA ASP A 425 -6.92 -8.45 35.03
C ASP A 425 -7.67 -8.09 33.72
N THR A 426 -7.01 -8.10 32.56
CA THR A 426 -7.68 -8.29 31.27
C THR A 426 -8.03 -9.77 31.23
N TYR A 427 -9.22 -10.09 31.74
CA TYR A 427 -9.80 -11.41 31.60
C TYR A 427 -10.10 -11.63 30.12
N ILE A 428 -9.11 -12.08 29.35
CA ILE A 428 -9.30 -12.54 27.98
C ILE A 428 -10.27 -13.72 28.06
N PRO A 429 -11.51 -13.64 27.55
CA PRO A 429 -12.25 -14.87 27.33
C PRO A 429 -11.42 -15.70 26.36
N GLN A 430 -11.01 -16.87 26.83
CA GLN A 430 -10.59 -17.96 25.97
C GLN A 430 -11.77 -18.39 25.11
N THR A 431 -12.16 -17.58 24.14
CA THR A 431 -12.78 -18.10 22.94
C THR A 431 -11.62 -18.70 22.16
N GLN A 432 -11.17 -19.89 22.59
CA GLN A 432 -10.43 -20.78 21.71
C GLN A 432 -11.36 -20.97 20.52
N MET A 433 -11.09 -20.25 19.44
CA MET A 433 -11.35 -20.83 18.15
C MET A 433 -10.37 -22.01 18.10
N GLU A 434 -10.86 -23.22 18.41
CA GLU A 434 -10.17 -24.47 18.07
C GLU A 434 -10.13 -24.59 16.54
N GLU A 435 -9.62 -23.58 15.83
CA GLU A 435 -9.06 -23.80 14.52
C GLU A 435 -7.60 -24.11 14.77
N ILE A 436 -7.23 -25.33 14.37
CA ILE A 436 -5.85 -25.73 14.22
C ILE A 436 -5.27 -24.71 13.24
N VAL A 437 -4.55 -23.71 13.74
CA VAL A 437 -3.63 -22.93 12.92
C VAL A 437 -2.62 -23.95 12.42
N GLU A 438 -2.88 -24.54 11.25
CA GLU A 438 -1.86 -25.32 10.57
C GLU A 438 -0.63 -24.44 10.45
N GLU A 439 0.56 -25.00 10.71
CA GLU A 439 1.83 -24.29 10.51
C GLU A 439 1.75 -23.55 9.17
N MET A 440 1.83 -22.23 9.26
CA MET A 440 1.58 -21.37 8.12
C MET A 440 2.59 -21.71 7.02
N PRO A 441 2.14 -22.08 5.80
CA PRO A 441 3.06 -22.40 4.73
C PRO A 441 3.83 -21.14 4.35
N ILE A 442 5.16 -21.23 4.32
CA ILE A 442 6.03 -20.18 3.78
C ILE A 442 5.75 -20.09 2.28
N VAL A 443 5.20 -18.97 1.82
CA VAL A 443 4.97 -18.69 0.39
C VAL A 443 5.93 -17.56 -0.03
N PRO A 444 7.14 -17.88 -0.52
CA PRO A 444 8.00 -16.86 -1.08
C PRO A 444 7.39 -16.30 -2.38
N PRO A 445 7.82 -15.11 -2.83
CA PRO A 445 7.43 -14.60 -4.14
C PRO A 445 7.80 -15.58 -5.25
N THR A 446 7.06 -15.53 -6.36
CA THR A 446 7.43 -16.35 -7.53
C THR A 446 8.75 -15.86 -8.12
N GLU A 447 9.71 -16.76 -8.26
CA GLU A 447 10.96 -16.56 -8.99
C GLU A 447 10.82 -16.91 -10.48
N GLY A 448 11.69 -16.33 -11.30
CA GLY A 448 11.72 -16.59 -12.73
C GLY A 448 12.25 -18.00 -13.03
N GLN A 449 11.58 -18.71 -13.94
CA GLN A 449 12.01 -20.04 -14.37
C GLN A 449 12.23 -20.10 -15.89
N PRO A 450 13.04 -21.05 -16.40
CA PRO A 450 13.12 -21.29 -17.84
C PRO A 450 11.73 -21.50 -18.46
N LEU A 451 11.50 -20.95 -19.65
CA LEU A 451 10.20 -21.06 -20.32
C LEU A 451 9.83 -22.54 -20.54
N PRO A 452 8.68 -23.02 -20.01
CA PRO A 452 8.33 -24.43 -20.15
C PRO A 452 8.17 -24.85 -21.61
N LEU A 453 8.64 -26.07 -21.92
CA LEU A 453 8.60 -26.59 -23.28
C LEU A 453 7.18 -26.64 -23.85
N GLY A 454 7.00 -26.04 -25.03
CA GLY A 454 5.71 -26.02 -25.73
C GLY A 454 4.74 -24.93 -25.26
N ILE A 455 5.13 -24.11 -24.28
CA ILE A 455 4.38 -22.91 -23.89
C ILE A 455 4.82 -21.72 -24.74
N LEU A 456 3.84 -20.94 -25.21
CA LEU A 456 4.07 -19.62 -25.76
C LEU A 456 3.63 -18.61 -24.71
N PRO A 457 4.52 -17.73 -24.23
CA PRO A 457 4.13 -16.72 -23.26
C PRO A 457 3.11 -15.77 -23.89
N THR A 458 2.14 -15.35 -23.09
CA THR A 458 1.13 -14.38 -23.52
C THR A 458 1.77 -13.00 -23.73
N TYR A 459 2.75 -12.67 -22.89
CA TYR A 459 3.50 -11.43 -22.95
C TYR A 459 5.01 -11.69 -22.92
N VAL A 460 5.76 -10.94 -23.71
CA VAL A 460 7.24 -10.89 -23.65
C VAL A 460 7.63 -9.46 -23.28
N LEU A 461 8.31 -9.29 -22.17
CA LEU A 461 8.67 -7.99 -21.60
C LEU A 461 10.19 -7.83 -21.54
N PRO A 462 10.76 -6.77 -22.13
CA PRO A 462 12.07 -6.28 -21.79
C PRO A 462 12.18 -5.90 -20.30
N VAL A 463 13.38 -6.03 -19.75
CA VAL A 463 13.70 -5.51 -18.41
C VAL A 463 13.42 -4.00 -18.35
N ASN A 464 12.96 -3.51 -17.20
CA ASN A 464 12.55 -2.13 -16.93
C ASN A 464 11.33 -1.64 -17.75
N GLN A 465 10.66 -2.50 -18.52
CA GLN A 465 9.45 -2.12 -19.27
C GLN A 465 8.20 -2.24 -18.40
N THR A 466 7.38 -1.19 -18.34
CA THR A 466 6.08 -1.22 -17.67
C THR A 466 5.12 -2.20 -18.35
N PHE A 467 4.51 -3.05 -17.54
CA PHE A 467 3.40 -3.92 -17.87
C PHE A 467 2.13 -3.44 -17.16
N ALA A 468 1.03 -3.41 -17.89
CA ALA A 468 -0.30 -3.14 -17.35
C ALA A 468 -1.33 -4.03 -18.07
N TYR A 469 -2.06 -4.82 -17.30
CA TYR A 469 -3.18 -5.64 -17.78
C TYR A 469 -4.47 -5.20 -17.09
N THR A 470 -5.31 -4.47 -17.81
CA THR A 470 -6.63 -4.03 -17.32
C THR A 470 -7.64 -5.17 -17.45
N ILE A 471 -8.39 -5.44 -16.38
CA ILE A 471 -9.49 -6.41 -16.41
C ILE A 471 -10.55 -5.94 -17.41
N PRO A 472 -10.96 -6.78 -18.38
CA PRO A 472 -12.01 -6.42 -19.33
C PRO A 472 -13.33 -6.10 -18.61
N GLU A 473 -13.96 -4.98 -18.96
CA GLU A 473 -15.31 -4.66 -18.51
C GLU A 473 -16.35 -5.36 -19.41
N GLU A 474 -17.36 -5.99 -18.81
CA GLU A 474 -18.47 -6.67 -19.50
C GLU A 474 -19.81 -6.01 -19.10
N ASP A 475 -20.73 -5.84 -20.05
CA ASP A 475 -22.00 -5.11 -19.81
C ASP A 475 -22.91 -5.79 -18.76
N ASP A 476 -22.76 -7.10 -18.55
CA ASP A 476 -23.57 -7.91 -17.63
C ASP A 476 -22.82 -8.33 -16.36
N ARG A 477 -21.57 -7.87 -16.18
CA ARG A 477 -20.73 -8.22 -15.03
C ARG A 477 -19.89 -7.05 -14.56
N GLU A 478 -20.05 -6.71 -13.29
CA GLU A 478 -19.25 -5.67 -12.66
C GLU A 478 -18.11 -6.32 -11.86
N PHE A 479 -16.91 -5.75 -11.90
CA PHE A 479 -15.79 -6.21 -11.06
C PHE A 479 -16.18 -6.09 -9.58
N PHE A 480 -15.82 -7.06 -8.74
CA PHE A 480 -16.14 -7.00 -7.31
C PHE A 480 -14.88 -7.07 -6.44
N SER A 481 -14.05 -8.10 -6.63
CA SER A 481 -12.78 -8.23 -5.90
C SER A 481 -11.75 -9.05 -6.69
N PHE A 482 -10.50 -8.91 -6.27
CA PHE A 482 -9.34 -9.56 -6.85
C PHE A 482 -8.58 -10.33 -5.76
N ARG A 483 -8.06 -11.51 -6.10
CA ARG A 483 -7.16 -12.30 -5.24
C ARG A 483 -6.13 -13.06 -6.06
N TRP A 484 -4.87 -13.03 -5.64
CA TRP A 484 -3.83 -13.88 -6.22
C TRP A 484 -4.04 -15.34 -5.82
N VAL A 485 -3.90 -16.28 -6.77
CA VAL A 485 -3.90 -17.73 -6.47
C VAL A 485 -2.50 -18.18 -6.08
N ASP A 486 -1.53 -17.77 -6.88
CA ASP A 486 -0.11 -17.97 -6.63
C ASP A 486 0.53 -16.60 -6.36
N ALA A 487 1.56 -16.53 -5.51
CA ALA A 487 2.24 -15.28 -5.19
C ALA A 487 2.79 -14.61 -6.46
N PRO A 488 2.39 -13.38 -6.82
CA PRO A 488 3.00 -12.65 -7.94
C PRO A 488 4.51 -12.44 -7.77
N PRO A 489 5.24 -12.15 -8.86
CA PRO A 489 6.63 -11.72 -8.77
C PRO A 489 6.75 -10.40 -8.00
N ARG A 490 7.92 -10.15 -7.38
CA ARG A 490 8.21 -8.90 -6.67
C ARG A 490 7.88 -7.67 -7.52
N GLY A 491 7.26 -6.66 -6.91
CA GLY A 491 6.88 -5.42 -7.61
C GLY A 491 5.55 -5.48 -8.37
N MET A 492 4.95 -6.67 -8.57
CA MET A 492 3.69 -6.80 -9.30
C MET A 492 2.50 -6.71 -8.36
N TYR A 493 1.57 -5.80 -8.62
CA TYR A 493 0.40 -5.55 -7.78
C TYR A 493 -0.88 -5.37 -8.62
N PHE A 494 -2.04 -5.51 -7.98
CA PHE A 494 -3.32 -5.10 -8.56
C PHE A 494 -3.70 -3.69 -8.09
N HIS A 495 -3.99 -2.80 -9.03
CA HIS A 495 -4.46 -1.45 -8.76
C HIS A 495 -5.99 -1.41 -8.84
N TYR A 496 -6.66 -1.19 -7.71
CA TYR A 496 -8.13 -1.26 -7.63
C TYR A 496 -8.84 -0.15 -8.42
N GLU A 497 -8.35 1.10 -8.39
CA GLU A 497 -9.03 2.22 -9.09
C GLU A 497 -9.03 2.05 -10.61
N THR A 498 -7.91 1.61 -11.20
CA THR A 498 -7.74 1.38 -12.64
C THR A 498 -8.10 -0.03 -13.08
N LYS A 499 -8.39 -0.93 -12.11
CA LYS A 499 -8.67 -2.35 -12.33
C LYS A 499 -7.57 -3.02 -13.17
N SER A 500 -6.31 -2.74 -12.89
CA SER A 500 -5.16 -3.23 -13.65
C SER A 500 -4.18 -4.02 -12.78
N ILE A 501 -3.62 -5.10 -13.32
CA ILE A 501 -2.39 -5.70 -12.81
C ILE A 501 -1.22 -4.93 -13.40
N GLU A 502 -0.33 -4.43 -12.57
CA GLU A 502 0.81 -3.60 -12.97
C GLU A 502 2.12 -4.16 -12.46
N TRP A 503 3.17 -4.01 -13.27
CA TRP A 503 4.51 -4.51 -12.94
C TRP A 503 5.60 -3.82 -13.77
N VAL A 504 6.80 -3.71 -13.20
CA VAL A 504 8.02 -3.31 -13.92
C VAL A 504 9.12 -4.31 -13.51
N PRO A 505 9.46 -5.30 -14.35
CA PRO A 505 10.49 -6.28 -14.01
C PRO A 505 11.90 -5.67 -14.03
N ASP A 506 12.77 -6.15 -13.15
CA ASP A 506 14.20 -5.80 -13.11
C ASP A 506 15.13 -6.92 -13.62
N GLU A 507 16.45 -6.68 -13.57
CA GLU A 507 17.47 -7.61 -14.08
C GLU A 507 17.58 -8.90 -13.26
N MET A 508 17.03 -8.95 -12.03
CA MET A 508 16.96 -10.14 -11.20
C MET A 508 15.72 -11.00 -11.51
N GLN A 509 14.78 -10.47 -12.31
CA GLN A 509 13.49 -11.08 -12.59
C GLN A 509 13.40 -11.66 -14.00
N LEU A 510 14.46 -12.28 -14.48
CA LEU A 510 14.52 -12.87 -15.83
C LEU A 510 13.79 -14.22 -15.91
N GLY A 511 13.29 -14.55 -17.09
CA GLY A 511 12.65 -15.83 -17.37
C GLY A 511 11.11 -15.76 -17.34
N ALA A 512 10.48 -16.91 -17.21
CA ALA A 512 9.04 -17.11 -17.31
C ALA A 512 8.35 -17.07 -15.93
N TYR A 513 7.20 -16.40 -15.89
CA TYR A 513 6.31 -16.30 -14.73
C TYR A 513 4.91 -16.74 -15.14
N GLN A 514 4.31 -17.65 -14.36
CA GLN A 514 2.91 -18.00 -14.49
C GLN A 514 2.11 -17.15 -13.51
N LEU A 515 1.25 -16.28 -14.03
CA LEU A 515 0.31 -15.54 -13.21
C LEU A 515 -0.98 -16.33 -13.09
N SER A 516 -1.50 -16.42 -11.86
CA SER A 516 -2.76 -17.09 -11.52
C SER A 516 -3.53 -16.23 -10.52
N PHE A 517 -4.79 -15.88 -10.83
CA PHE A 517 -5.62 -15.05 -9.96
C PHE A 517 -7.11 -15.36 -10.10
N LEU A 518 -7.89 -14.98 -9.08
CA LEU A 518 -9.34 -15.07 -9.01
C LEU A 518 -9.93 -13.67 -9.09
N LEU A 519 -10.96 -13.52 -9.91
CA LEU A 519 -11.83 -12.35 -9.96
C LEU A 519 -13.20 -12.76 -9.43
N LYS A 520 -13.72 -12.06 -8.43
CA LYS A 520 -15.17 -12.09 -8.16
C LYS A 520 -15.81 -10.98 -8.96
N MET A 521 -16.86 -11.31 -9.70
CA MET A 521 -17.66 -10.38 -10.51
C MET A 521 -19.09 -10.38 -9.97
N LYS A 522 -19.68 -9.21 -9.77
CA LYS A 522 -21.11 -9.07 -9.48
C LYS A 522 -21.90 -9.35 -10.76
N VAL A 523 -22.77 -10.36 -10.70
CA VAL A 523 -23.63 -10.81 -11.82
C VAL A 523 -25.11 -10.52 -11.57
N GLY A 524 -25.44 -10.07 -10.36
CA GLY A 524 -26.80 -9.75 -9.94
C GLY A 524 -26.83 -9.20 -8.52
N GLU A 525 -28.04 -8.93 -8.04
CA GLU A 525 -28.30 -8.53 -6.66
C GLU A 525 -29.68 -9.06 -6.22
N THR A 526 -29.78 -9.42 -4.95
CA THR A 526 -31.02 -9.82 -4.30
C THR A 526 -31.33 -8.84 -3.18
N VAL A 527 -32.62 -8.60 -2.94
CA VAL A 527 -33.07 -7.68 -1.89
C VAL A 527 -33.76 -8.48 -0.80
N ASP A 528 -33.11 -8.59 0.34
CA ASP A 528 -33.67 -9.18 1.54
C ASP A 528 -34.39 -8.12 2.38
N ILE A 529 -35.51 -8.50 2.99
CA ILE A 529 -36.30 -7.62 3.83
C ILE A 529 -35.93 -7.89 5.28
N ILE A 530 -35.28 -6.93 5.93
CA ILE A 530 -35.02 -6.95 7.36
C ILE A 530 -36.00 -5.98 8.04
N THR A 531 -36.96 -6.52 8.78
CA THR A 531 -37.78 -5.72 9.71
C THR A 531 -37.03 -5.54 11.02
N THR A 532 -36.81 -4.30 11.45
CA THR A 532 -36.16 -4.01 12.73
C THR A 532 -36.79 -2.80 13.40
N ASP A 533 -37.97 -3.00 14.01
CA ASP A 533 -38.49 -2.29 15.20
C ASP A 533 -39.99 -2.62 15.43
N GLU A 534 -40.47 -2.38 16.66
CA GLU A 534 -41.90 -2.43 17.02
C GLU A 534 -42.74 -1.34 16.31
N GLU A 535 -42.10 -0.46 15.52
CA GLU A 535 -42.72 0.67 14.80
C GLU A 535 -43.00 0.38 13.31
N GLY A 536 -42.51 -0.75 12.78
CA GLY A 536 -42.87 -1.25 11.45
C GLY A 536 -42.06 -0.62 10.31
N VAL A 537 -40.85 -0.14 10.59
CA VAL A 537 -39.91 0.30 9.55
C VAL A 537 -39.36 -0.92 8.81
N VAL A 538 -39.48 -0.90 7.48
CA VAL A 538 -38.97 -1.95 6.59
C VAL A 538 -37.61 -1.51 6.07
N THR A 539 -36.56 -2.21 6.47
CA THR A 539 -35.21 -2.02 5.95
C THR A 539 -34.94 -3.06 4.88
N TYR A 540 -34.36 -2.62 3.77
CA TYR A 540 -33.97 -3.50 2.66
C TYR A 540 -32.46 -3.72 2.73
N GLN A 541 -32.03 -4.97 2.62
CA GLN A 541 -30.63 -5.36 2.49
C GLN A 541 -30.39 -5.79 1.04
N VAL A 542 -29.45 -5.15 0.36
CA VAL A 542 -29.06 -5.55 -1.00
C VAL A 542 -27.86 -6.48 -0.88
N VAL A 543 -28.03 -7.75 -1.27
CA VAL A 543 -26.97 -8.78 -1.25
C VAL A 543 -26.50 -9.03 -2.69
N PRO A 544 -25.22 -8.78 -3.02
CA PRO A 544 -24.72 -9.01 -4.36
C PRO A 544 -24.60 -10.51 -4.66
N GLU A 545 -25.01 -10.92 -5.86
CA GLU A 545 -24.74 -12.25 -6.40
C GLU A 545 -23.39 -12.23 -7.14
N LEU A 546 -22.44 -13.06 -6.69
CA LEU A 546 -21.06 -13.05 -7.19
C LEU A 546 -20.75 -14.32 -8.00
N ALA A 547 -20.06 -14.14 -9.14
CA ALA A 547 -19.45 -15.22 -9.90
C ALA A 547 -17.92 -15.14 -9.80
N THR A 548 -17.27 -16.29 -9.61
CA THR A 548 -15.80 -16.37 -9.55
C THR A 548 -15.22 -16.81 -10.88
N ILE A 549 -14.24 -16.06 -11.39
CA ILE A 549 -13.50 -16.34 -12.62
C ILE A 549 -12.04 -16.58 -12.25
N GLU A 550 -11.53 -17.75 -12.62
CA GLU A 550 -10.11 -18.06 -12.50
C GLU A 550 -9.38 -17.76 -13.81
N SER A 551 -8.31 -16.97 -13.73
CA SER A 551 -7.50 -16.58 -14.88
C SER A 551 -6.05 -16.99 -14.67
N ARG A 552 -5.41 -17.49 -15.74
CA ARG A 552 -4.00 -17.85 -15.74
C ARG A 552 -3.33 -17.52 -17.07
N PHE A 553 -2.15 -16.91 -17.04
CA PHE A 553 -1.35 -16.65 -18.24
C PHE A 553 0.15 -16.55 -17.93
N TRP A 554 0.99 -16.61 -18.98
CA TRP A 554 2.44 -16.58 -18.85
C TRP A 554 3.02 -15.25 -19.31
N ILE A 555 3.97 -14.71 -18.55
CA ILE A 555 4.82 -13.58 -18.93
C ILE A 555 6.25 -14.08 -19.02
N TYR A 556 7.00 -13.66 -20.03
CA TYR A 556 8.43 -13.94 -20.15
C TYR A 556 9.23 -12.64 -20.14
N VAL A 557 10.12 -12.47 -19.16
CA VAL A 557 11.02 -11.33 -19.04
C VAL A 557 12.32 -11.64 -19.77
N ASN A 558 12.63 -10.83 -20.77
CA ASN A 558 13.77 -11.01 -21.66
C ASN A 558 14.74 -9.84 -21.56
N ASP A 559 15.99 -10.11 -21.22
CA ASP A 559 17.09 -9.18 -21.44
C ASP A 559 17.67 -9.40 -22.85
N PRO A 560 17.62 -8.42 -23.76
CA PRO A 560 18.10 -8.62 -25.12
C PRO A 560 19.60 -8.98 -25.18
N PRO A 561 20.00 -9.90 -26.08
CA PRO A 561 21.40 -10.27 -26.23
C PRO A 561 22.28 -9.08 -26.67
N LEU A 562 23.47 -8.98 -26.08
CA LEU A 562 24.45 -7.94 -26.38
C LEU A 562 25.67 -8.52 -27.11
N ILE A 563 25.97 -7.97 -28.29
CA ILE A 563 27.23 -8.26 -29.00
C ILE A 563 28.38 -7.55 -28.28
N VAL A 564 29.32 -8.33 -27.72
CA VAL A 564 30.46 -7.83 -26.93
C VAL A 564 31.80 -7.89 -27.67
N SER A 565 31.76 -8.25 -28.96
CA SER A 565 32.95 -8.34 -29.82
C SER A 565 32.98 -7.26 -30.89
N SER A 566 34.18 -6.97 -31.37
CA SER A 566 34.41 -6.15 -32.56
C SER A 566 35.50 -6.79 -33.45
N PRO A 567 35.44 -6.61 -34.78
CA PRO A 567 36.47 -7.14 -35.67
C PRO A 567 37.81 -6.42 -35.42
N GLY A 568 38.90 -7.19 -35.32
CA GLY A 568 40.23 -6.64 -35.03
C GLY A 568 40.86 -5.87 -36.18
N GLU A 569 40.67 -6.34 -37.43
CA GLU A 569 41.11 -5.65 -38.65
C GLU A 569 39.92 -5.49 -39.59
N THR A 570 39.58 -4.26 -39.95
CA THR A 570 38.50 -3.94 -40.93
C THR A 570 39.04 -3.41 -42.26
N GLU A 571 40.36 -3.30 -42.39
CA GLU A 571 41.07 -2.91 -43.61
C GLU A 571 41.99 -4.04 -44.03
N PHE A 572 41.79 -4.60 -45.22
CA PHE A 572 42.55 -5.73 -45.73
C PHE A 572 42.61 -5.69 -47.26
N VAL A 573 43.48 -6.51 -47.85
CA VAL A 573 43.70 -6.52 -49.30
C VAL A 573 42.59 -7.30 -49.99
N ALA A 574 42.02 -6.71 -51.05
CA ALA A 574 41.01 -7.37 -51.87
C ALA A 574 41.54 -8.70 -52.44
N GLY A 575 40.82 -9.79 -52.18
CA GLY A 575 41.24 -11.17 -52.48
C GLY A 575 41.49 -12.01 -51.22
N ASP A 576 41.75 -11.38 -50.07
CA ASP A 576 41.95 -12.09 -48.80
C ASP A 576 40.60 -12.45 -48.15
N PRO A 577 40.53 -13.58 -47.41
CA PRO A 577 39.34 -13.93 -46.66
C PRO A 577 39.21 -13.03 -45.42
N PHE A 578 38.02 -12.46 -45.23
CA PHE A 578 37.64 -11.82 -43.97
C PHE A 578 36.89 -12.83 -43.10
N ILE A 579 37.42 -13.05 -41.89
CA ILE A 579 36.86 -13.98 -40.90
C ILE A 579 36.76 -13.25 -39.57
N TYR A 580 35.57 -13.28 -38.96
CA TYR A 580 35.31 -12.62 -37.69
C TYR A 580 34.36 -13.47 -36.85
N GLN A 581 34.74 -13.72 -35.60
CA GLN A 581 33.88 -14.42 -34.64
C GLN A 581 33.07 -13.39 -33.85
N VAL A 582 31.74 -13.46 -33.98
CA VAL A 582 30.83 -12.68 -33.14
C VAL A 582 30.71 -13.38 -31.78
N TYR A 583 30.86 -12.63 -30.70
CA TYR A 583 30.57 -13.06 -29.34
C TYR A 583 29.41 -12.25 -28.77
N VAL A 584 28.46 -12.96 -28.19
CA VAL A 584 27.25 -12.42 -27.58
C VAL A 584 27.21 -12.84 -26.12
N THR A 585 26.73 -11.94 -25.27
CA THR A 585 26.32 -12.26 -23.90
C THR A 585 24.81 -12.03 -23.78
N ASP A 586 24.15 -12.87 -23.00
CA ASP A 586 22.73 -12.80 -22.69
C ASP A 586 22.56 -13.25 -21.24
N ASN A 587 21.70 -12.55 -20.49
CA ASN A 587 21.50 -12.81 -19.08
C ASN A 587 20.36 -13.82 -18.81
N ASN A 588 19.53 -14.13 -19.81
CA ASN A 588 18.52 -15.19 -19.69
C ASN A 588 19.20 -16.58 -19.72
N GLU A 589 18.95 -17.40 -18.70
CA GLU A 589 19.54 -18.75 -18.60
C GLU A 589 19.14 -19.67 -19.76
N ASP A 590 17.94 -19.48 -20.30
CA ASP A 590 17.35 -20.23 -21.39
C ASP A 590 17.46 -19.52 -22.75
N ALA A 591 18.33 -18.52 -22.87
CA ALA A 591 18.57 -17.77 -24.10
C ALA A 591 19.00 -18.68 -25.26
N LEU A 592 18.37 -18.48 -26.42
CA LEU A 592 18.74 -19.13 -27.68
C LEU A 592 19.09 -18.06 -28.72
N ILE A 593 20.39 -17.88 -28.96
CA ILE A 593 20.91 -16.83 -29.85
C ILE A 593 20.82 -17.24 -31.32
N ARG A 594 20.32 -16.34 -32.18
CA ARG A 594 20.27 -16.57 -33.63
C ARG A 594 20.85 -15.41 -34.42
N TYR A 595 22.05 -15.61 -34.93
CA TYR A 595 22.70 -14.65 -35.81
C TYR A 595 22.01 -14.52 -37.18
N THR A 596 21.75 -13.29 -37.58
CA THR A 596 21.26 -12.93 -38.92
C THR A 596 22.03 -11.74 -39.47
N LEU A 597 22.39 -11.80 -40.76
CA LEU A 597 22.95 -10.66 -41.49
C LEU A 597 21.82 -9.82 -42.06
N GLU A 598 21.55 -8.65 -41.44
CA GLU A 598 20.56 -7.69 -41.96
C GLU A 598 21.14 -6.93 -43.17
N LYS A 599 22.43 -6.60 -43.12
CA LYS A 599 23.15 -5.94 -44.22
C LYS A 599 24.52 -6.56 -44.39
N ALA A 600 24.86 -6.95 -45.61
CA ALA A 600 26.16 -7.54 -45.91
C ALA A 600 26.49 -7.37 -47.41
N PRO A 601 27.78 -7.35 -47.79
CA PRO A 601 28.19 -7.49 -49.17
C PRO A 601 27.81 -8.87 -49.74
N GLU A 602 27.74 -8.95 -51.07
CA GLU A 602 27.48 -10.21 -51.75
C GLU A 602 28.53 -11.27 -51.39
N GLY A 603 28.08 -12.49 -51.09
CA GLY A 603 28.94 -13.61 -50.72
C GLY A 603 29.38 -13.66 -49.26
N MET A 604 29.02 -12.68 -48.42
CA MET A 604 29.24 -12.75 -46.98
C MET A 604 28.17 -13.62 -46.31
N THR A 605 28.59 -14.48 -45.38
CA THR A 605 27.73 -15.44 -44.67
C THR A 605 28.07 -15.47 -43.18
N ILE A 606 27.06 -15.75 -42.34
CA ILE A 606 27.24 -15.98 -40.90
C ILE A 606 26.73 -17.39 -40.55
N GLU A 607 27.53 -18.15 -39.82
CA GLU A 607 27.18 -19.47 -39.32
C GLU A 607 26.38 -19.38 -38.01
N GLN A 608 25.73 -20.48 -37.58
CA GLN A 608 24.91 -20.50 -36.36
C GLN A 608 25.72 -20.25 -35.08
N ASP A 609 27.02 -20.53 -35.10
CA ASP A 609 27.95 -20.28 -34.01
C ASP A 609 28.49 -18.84 -34.00
N GLY A 610 27.99 -17.96 -34.88
CA GLY A 610 28.38 -16.55 -34.96
C GLY A 610 29.64 -16.31 -35.81
N LEU A 611 30.15 -17.32 -36.52
CA LEU A 611 31.32 -17.14 -37.39
C LEU A 611 30.94 -16.45 -38.69
N LEU A 612 31.38 -15.19 -38.84
CA LEU A 612 31.23 -14.40 -40.05
C LEU A 612 32.37 -14.72 -41.03
N ARG A 613 32.03 -15.03 -42.29
CA ARG A 613 32.97 -15.32 -43.36
C ARG A 613 32.63 -14.56 -44.62
N TRP A 614 33.65 -13.99 -45.24
CA TRP A 614 33.54 -13.34 -46.53
C TRP A 614 34.79 -13.57 -47.37
N GLN A 615 34.64 -14.27 -48.48
CA GLN A 615 35.71 -14.42 -49.46
C GLN A 615 35.70 -13.23 -50.40
N THR A 616 36.65 -12.32 -50.24
CA THR A 616 36.75 -11.16 -51.14
C THR A 616 37.45 -11.51 -52.44
N GLU A 617 37.24 -10.65 -53.44
CA GLU A 617 37.84 -10.71 -54.77
C GLU A 617 38.39 -9.33 -55.14
N ALA A 618 39.23 -9.25 -56.17
CA ALA A 618 39.90 -8.01 -56.59
C ALA A 618 38.95 -6.84 -56.95
N SER A 619 37.66 -7.11 -57.17
CA SER A 619 36.62 -6.09 -57.39
C SER A 619 36.11 -5.41 -56.11
N HIS A 620 36.41 -5.96 -54.93
CA HIS A 620 35.92 -5.46 -53.65
C HIS A 620 36.84 -4.38 -53.07
N ILE A 621 36.72 -3.16 -53.57
CA ILE A 621 37.63 -2.02 -53.28
C ILE A 621 36.92 -0.81 -52.64
N ASP A 622 35.77 -1.03 -51.99
CA ASP A 622 34.93 0.01 -51.38
C ASP A 622 34.73 -0.23 -49.87
N ILE A 623 34.08 0.72 -49.19
CA ILE A 623 33.63 0.57 -47.81
C ILE A 623 32.29 -0.15 -47.80
N TYR A 624 32.24 -1.28 -47.10
CA TYR A 624 31.03 -2.09 -46.96
C TYR A 624 30.41 -1.88 -45.59
N ASP A 625 29.13 -1.55 -45.58
CA ASP A 625 28.33 -1.48 -44.36
C ASP A 625 27.76 -2.88 -44.07
N VAL A 626 28.12 -3.41 -42.90
CA VAL A 626 27.72 -4.74 -42.43
C VAL A 626 26.95 -4.58 -41.13
N ARG A 627 25.76 -5.17 -41.07
CA ARG A 627 24.91 -5.14 -39.89
C ARG A 627 24.47 -6.56 -39.52
N ILE A 628 24.81 -6.95 -38.30
CA ILE A 628 24.50 -8.23 -37.69
C ILE A 628 23.42 -7.96 -36.63
N VAL A 629 22.41 -8.83 -36.58
CA VAL A 629 21.38 -8.86 -35.54
C VAL A 629 21.32 -10.25 -34.93
N THR A 630 20.98 -10.34 -33.65
CA THR A 630 21.05 -11.56 -32.82
C THR A 630 19.69 -11.99 -32.30
#